data_AF-A0A5C7TFW3-F1
#
_entry.id   AF-A0A5C7TFW3-F1
#
_cell.length_a   1.000
_cell.length_b   1.000
_cell.length_c   1.000
_cell.angle_alpha   90.00
_cell.angle_beta   90.00
_cell.angle_gamma   90.00
#
_symmetry.space_group_name_H-M   'P 1'
#
loop_
_entity.id
_entity.type
_entity.pdbx_description
1 polymer ?
#
loop_
_entity_poly.entity_id
_entity_poly.type
_entity_poly.pdbx_seq_one_letter_code
_entity_poly.pdbx_strand_id
1 'polypeptide(L)'
;MSLLLDKRELKKAAKELSVLKLQEVIDVLKSVLDERQKESEVLEKVREFARAQGFTLEQLGYKLNAEGTFVLNQEEEVQQSDAKRPVKPKFKTINKESQFFYVEDGKLQLLKTHTMKKSLNEKGIEVVPFSKVEKKYVKQIDALLDEASSQALVNYNAKVDVWNEWAAAHHEEILTKR
;
A
#
# COMPACT_ATOMS: atom_id res chain seq x y z
N MET A 1 -11.57 19.75 8.95
CA MET A 1 -12.47 18.90 9.76
C MET A 1 -13.81 18.81 9.03
N SER A 2 -14.60 17.74 9.22
CA SER A 2 -15.88 17.59 8.50
C SER A 2 -16.87 18.69 8.88
N LEU A 3 -17.54 19.30 7.89
CA LEU A 3 -18.53 20.37 8.05
C LEU A 3 -19.67 20.00 9.02
N LEU A 4 -20.03 18.71 9.08
CA LEU A 4 -21.09 18.20 9.96
C LEU A 4 -20.69 18.19 11.45
N LEU A 5 -19.39 18.23 11.76
CA LEU A 5 -18.87 18.22 13.13
C LEU A 5 -18.71 19.63 13.70
N ASP A 6 -18.55 20.66 12.85
CA ASP A 6 -18.47 22.05 13.29
C ASP A 6 -19.86 22.71 13.33
N LYS A 7 -20.41 22.80 14.54
CA LYS A 7 -21.71 23.44 14.81
C LYS A 7 -21.79 24.89 14.34
N ARG A 8 -20.68 25.64 14.30
CA ARG A 8 -20.67 27.05 13.87
C ARG A 8 -20.76 27.15 12.35
N GLU A 9 -20.02 26.32 11.63
CA GLU A 9 -20.03 26.29 10.17
C GLU A 9 -21.34 25.73 9.63
N LEU A 10 -21.85 24.64 10.23
CA LEU A 10 -23.14 24.06 9.86
C LEU A 10 -24.28 25.06 10.04
N LYS A 11 -24.28 25.85 11.12
CA LYS A 11 -25.28 26.91 11.33
C LYS A 11 -25.19 28.04 10.31
N LYS A 12 -23.99 28.37 9.84
CA LYS A 12 -23.81 29.39 8.78
C LYS A 12 -24.37 28.87 7.46
N ALA A 13 -23.98 27.66 7.06
CA ALA A 13 -24.48 27.02 5.85
C ALA A 13 -26.02 26.82 5.90
N ALA A 14 -26.56 26.41 7.05
CA ALA A 14 -28.00 26.19 7.21
C ALA A 14 -28.84 27.48 7.11
N LYS A 15 -28.26 28.66 7.38
CA LYS A 15 -28.98 29.94 7.23
C LYS A 15 -29.19 30.33 5.76
N GLU A 16 -28.38 29.80 4.86
CA GLU A 16 -28.47 30.07 3.41
C GLU A 16 -29.47 29.13 2.71
N LEU A 17 -29.96 28.10 3.43
CA LEU A 17 -30.88 27.10 2.92
C LEU A 17 -32.31 27.37 3.39
N SER A 18 -33.28 27.02 2.55
CA SER A 18 -34.69 27.04 2.93
C SER A 18 -35.00 25.88 3.90
N VAL A 19 -36.04 26.05 4.71
CA VAL A 19 -36.49 25.02 5.67
C VAL A 19 -36.81 23.70 4.97
N LEU A 20 -37.40 23.74 3.77
CA LEU A 20 -37.69 22.55 2.97
C LEU A 20 -36.42 21.78 2.58
N LYS A 21 -35.38 22.49 2.13
CA LYS A 21 -34.10 21.87 1.77
C LYS A 21 -33.37 21.32 2.99
N LEU A 22 -33.49 21.97 4.14
CA LEU A 22 -32.95 21.45 5.41
C LEU A 22 -33.64 20.14 5.81
N GLN A 23 -34.96 20.04 5.60
CA GLN A 23 -35.71 18.83 5.85
C GLN A 23 -35.26 17.68 4.93
N GLU A 24 -35.09 17.94 3.63
CA GLU A 24 -34.56 16.96 2.67
C GLU A 24 -33.17 16.46 3.07
N VAL A 25 -32.27 17.36 3.49
CA VAL A 25 -30.93 17.00 3.96
C VAL A 25 -31.00 16.14 5.22
N ILE A 26 -31.92 16.43 6.15
CA ILE A 26 -32.14 15.62 7.35
C ILE A 26 -32.62 14.22 6.97
N ASP A 27 -33.53 14.10 6.01
CA ASP A 27 -34.08 12.81 5.59
C ASP A 27 -33.01 11.95 4.88
N VAL A 28 -32.14 12.55 4.08
CA VAL A 28 -30.96 11.87 3.52
C VAL A 28 -29.98 11.44 4.61
N LEU A 29 -29.72 12.28 5.61
CA LEU A 29 -28.83 11.90 6.72
C LEU A 29 -29.41 10.76 7.54
N LYS A 30 -30.73 10.71 7.74
CA LYS A 30 -31.41 9.59 8.38
C LYS A 30 -31.30 8.31 7.57
N SER A 31 -31.51 8.36 6.25
CA SER A 31 -31.38 7.16 5.41
C SER A 31 -29.96 6.58 5.47
N VAL A 32 -28.94 7.46 5.44
CA VAL A 32 -27.54 7.04 5.60
C VAL A 32 -27.28 6.43 6.98
N LEU A 33 -27.89 6.97 8.05
CA LEU A 33 -27.78 6.36 9.37
C LEU A 33 -28.41 4.97 9.42
N ASP A 34 -29.59 4.79 8.84
CA ASP A 34 -30.27 3.51 8.78
C ASP A 34 -29.46 2.46 7.98
N GLU A 35 -28.84 2.88 6.87
CA GLU A 35 -27.92 2.04 6.10
C GLU A 35 -26.71 1.61 6.93
N ARG A 36 -26.07 2.55 7.65
CA ARG A 36 -24.92 2.26 8.51
C ARG A 36 -25.28 1.37 9.69
N GLN A 37 -26.48 1.50 10.25
CA GLN A 37 -26.97 0.60 11.29
C GLN A 37 -27.17 -0.82 10.75
N LYS A 38 -27.83 -0.97 9.59
CA LYS A 38 -27.98 -2.27 8.92
C LYS A 38 -26.63 -2.91 8.57
N GLU A 39 -25.68 -2.13 8.06
CA GLU A 39 -24.31 -2.61 7.85
C GLU A 39 -23.70 -3.12 9.15
N SER A 40 -23.82 -2.36 10.24
CA SER A 40 -23.30 -2.77 11.56
C SER A 40 -23.93 -4.08 12.04
N GLU A 41 -25.24 -4.24 11.90
CA GLU A 41 -25.95 -5.48 12.25
C GLU A 41 -25.51 -6.67 11.39
N VAL A 42 -25.31 -6.46 10.08
CA VAL A 42 -24.80 -7.49 9.18
C VAL A 42 -23.37 -7.87 9.56
N LEU A 43 -22.52 -6.89 9.88
CA LEU A 43 -21.16 -7.16 10.34
C LEU A 43 -21.14 -7.92 11.67
N GLU A 44 -22.08 -7.64 12.57
CA GLU A 44 -22.23 -8.39 13.83
C GLU A 44 -22.62 -9.84 13.56
N LYS A 45 -23.62 -10.09 12.70
CA LYS A 45 -24.00 -11.45 12.26
C LYS A 45 -22.86 -12.20 11.59
N VAL A 46 -22.07 -11.53 10.75
CA VAL A 46 -20.88 -12.11 10.11
C VAL A 46 -19.83 -12.47 11.16
N ARG A 47 -19.62 -11.63 12.18
CA ARG A 47 -18.70 -11.93 13.29
C ARG A 47 -19.17 -13.13 14.12
N GLU A 48 -20.46 -13.21 14.43
CA GLU A 48 -21.04 -14.34 15.14
C GLU A 48 -20.91 -15.65 14.35
N PHE A 49 -21.24 -15.61 13.05
CA PHE A 49 -21.09 -16.74 12.15
C PHE A 49 -19.63 -17.21 12.05
N ALA A 50 -18.70 -16.27 11.88
CA ALA A 50 -17.28 -16.59 11.82
C ALA A 50 -16.75 -17.19 13.13
N ARG A 51 -17.19 -16.68 14.29
CA ARG A 51 -16.88 -17.28 15.60
C ARG A 51 -17.45 -18.70 15.72
N ALA A 52 -18.68 -18.93 15.26
CA ALA A 52 -19.32 -20.24 15.29
C ALA A 52 -18.62 -21.27 14.39
N GLN A 53 -18.01 -20.81 13.28
CA GLN A 53 -17.17 -21.61 12.39
C GLN A 53 -15.71 -21.77 12.89
N GLY A 54 -15.36 -21.20 14.04
CA GLY A 54 -14.03 -21.33 14.65
C GLY A 54 -12.98 -20.35 14.13
N PHE A 55 -13.36 -19.35 13.32
CA PHE A 55 -12.43 -18.30 12.89
C PHE A 55 -12.16 -17.30 14.02
N THR A 56 -10.89 -16.91 14.17
CA THR A 56 -10.50 -15.87 15.13
C THR A 56 -10.71 -14.48 14.52
N LEU A 57 -10.97 -13.46 15.35
CA LEU A 57 -11.17 -12.07 14.91
C LEU A 57 -9.97 -11.50 14.11
N GLU A 58 -8.80 -12.12 14.24
CA GLU A 58 -7.56 -11.76 13.53
C GLU A 58 -7.56 -12.26 12.09
N GLN A 59 -8.13 -13.45 11.82
CA GLN A 59 -8.28 -14.00 10.47
C GLN A 59 -9.33 -13.23 9.63
N LEU A 60 -10.30 -12.60 10.31
CA LEU A 60 -11.31 -11.74 9.67
C LEU A 60 -10.80 -10.32 9.37
N GLY A 61 -9.53 -10.01 9.66
CA GLY A 61 -8.92 -8.72 9.37
C GLY A 61 -9.44 -7.55 10.21
N TYR A 62 -10.17 -7.80 11.29
CA TYR A 62 -10.77 -6.74 12.13
C TYR A 62 -9.80 -6.09 13.13
N LYS A 63 -8.59 -6.65 13.31
CA LYS A 63 -7.49 -5.91 13.94
C LYS A 63 -6.73 -5.17 12.83
N LEU A 64 -7.02 -3.87 12.69
CA LEU A 64 -6.03 -2.92 12.19
C LEU A 64 -4.88 -2.92 13.20
N ASN A 65 -3.90 -3.81 13.00
CA ASN A 65 -2.67 -3.78 13.77
C ASN A 65 -2.04 -2.40 13.55
N ALA A 66 -1.92 -1.65 14.65
CA ALA A 66 -1.21 -0.37 14.70
C ALA A 66 0.32 -0.53 14.51
N GLU A 67 0.80 -1.73 14.23
CA GLU A 67 2.20 -2.00 13.90
C GLU A 67 2.24 -2.93 12.68
N GLY A 68 2.84 -2.40 11.61
CA GLY A 68 2.95 -3.05 10.31
C GLY A 68 3.96 -4.19 10.31
N THR A 69 3.55 -5.34 10.81
CA THR A 69 4.31 -6.59 10.67
C THR A 69 3.49 -7.57 9.84
N PHE A 70 3.80 -7.62 8.54
CA PHE A 70 3.39 -8.73 7.67
C PHE A 70 4.05 -10.00 8.21
N VAL A 71 3.29 -10.88 8.84
CA VAL A 71 3.72 -12.26 9.10
C VAL A 71 3.17 -13.11 7.96
N LEU A 72 4.08 -13.52 7.08
CA LEU A 72 3.86 -14.61 6.14
C LEU A 72 3.65 -15.88 6.96
N ASN A 73 2.50 -16.55 6.83
CA ASN A 73 2.39 -17.96 7.17
C ASN A 73 1.88 -18.72 5.95
N GLN A 74 2.72 -19.67 5.54
CA GLN A 74 2.53 -20.71 4.54
C GLN A 74 1.49 -21.74 5.00
N GLU A 75 0.84 -22.38 4.01
CA GLU A 75 0.19 -23.70 4.03
C GLU A 75 -1.09 -23.81 4.89
N GLU A 76 -2.27 -24.28 4.45
CA GLU A 76 -2.80 -24.97 3.28
C GLU A 76 -4.32 -24.72 3.30
N GLU A 77 -4.95 -24.40 2.16
CA GLU A 77 -6.15 -25.10 1.65
C GLU A 77 -6.65 -24.40 0.37
N VAL A 78 -6.85 -25.24 -0.64
CA VAL A 78 -7.22 -24.90 -2.00
C VAL A 78 -8.64 -24.31 -2.02
N GLN A 79 -8.77 -22.99 -2.13
CA GLN A 79 -9.98 -22.36 -2.63
C GLN A 79 -9.69 -21.67 -3.96
N GLN A 80 -10.44 -22.10 -4.98
CA GLN A 80 -10.39 -21.60 -6.34
C GLN A 80 -10.57 -20.08 -6.39
N SER A 81 -9.43 -19.42 -6.60
CA SER A 81 -9.21 -18.24 -7.43
C SER A 81 -10.41 -17.32 -7.67
N ASP A 82 -10.70 -16.46 -6.71
CA ASP A 82 -11.05 -15.07 -7.02
C ASP A 82 -9.81 -14.19 -6.74
N ALA A 83 -8.67 -14.64 -7.28
CA ALA A 83 -7.38 -13.99 -7.13
C ALA A 83 -7.48 -12.63 -7.84
N LYS A 84 -7.61 -11.56 -7.06
CA LYS A 84 -7.53 -10.16 -7.51
C LYS A 84 -6.49 -10.05 -8.61
N ARG A 85 -6.92 -9.54 -9.78
CA ARG A 85 -6.06 -9.33 -10.94
C ARG A 85 -4.73 -8.69 -10.51
N PRO A 86 -3.58 -9.37 -10.66
CA PRO A 86 -2.28 -8.79 -10.36
C PRO A 86 -2.03 -7.61 -11.30
N VAL A 87 -1.27 -6.62 -10.87
CA VAL A 87 -0.97 -5.45 -11.73
C VAL A 87 0.06 -5.85 -12.79
N LYS A 88 -0.24 -5.57 -14.07
CA LYS A 88 0.68 -5.84 -15.20
C LYS A 88 2.07 -5.27 -14.91
N PRO A 89 3.12 -6.11 -14.79
CA PRO A 89 4.44 -5.65 -14.38
C PRO A 89 5.07 -4.76 -15.45
N LYS A 90 5.63 -3.62 -15.02
CA LYS A 90 6.40 -2.71 -15.87
C LYS A 90 7.85 -2.71 -15.40
N PHE A 91 8.78 -2.96 -16.32
CA PHE A 91 10.20 -2.88 -16.03
C PHE A 91 10.61 -1.41 -15.89
N LYS A 92 11.22 -1.06 -14.74
CA LYS A 92 11.81 0.26 -14.52
C LYS A 92 13.32 0.15 -14.68
N THR A 93 13.87 0.89 -15.63
CA THR A 93 15.32 1.04 -15.79
C THR A 93 15.86 1.92 -14.66
N ILE A 94 17.00 1.53 -14.08
CA ILE A 94 17.68 2.30 -13.06
C ILE A 94 18.47 3.43 -13.75
N ASN A 95 18.07 4.68 -13.53
CA ASN A 95 18.85 5.84 -13.96
C ASN A 95 19.87 6.20 -12.86
N LYS A 96 21.16 6.31 -13.22
CA LYS A 96 22.27 6.59 -12.30
C LYS A 96 22.14 7.95 -11.62
N GLU A 97 21.69 8.97 -12.35
CA GLU A 97 21.65 10.36 -11.88
C GLU A 97 20.53 10.62 -10.86
N SER A 98 19.47 9.83 -10.89
CA SER A 98 18.33 9.95 -9.97
C SER A 98 18.51 9.14 -8.68
N GLN A 99 19.64 8.44 -8.51
CA GLN A 99 19.89 7.65 -7.31
C GLN A 99 20.47 8.47 -6.17
N PHE A 100 20.09 8.07 -4.95
CA PHE A 100 20.64 8.59 -3.71
C PHE A 100 21.48 7.51 -3.04
N PHE A 101 22.54 7.93 -2.36
CA PHE A 101 23.47 7.06 -1.66
C PHE A 101 23.63 7.53 -0.23
N TYR A 102 24.08 6.63 0.63
CA TYR A 102 24.45 6.96 2.00
C TYR A 102 25.66 6.14 2.41
N VAL A 103 26.40 6.61 3.41
CA VAL A 103 27.54 5.89 3.96
C VAL A 103 27.14 5.34 5.32
N GLU A 104 27.15 4.02 5.44
CA GLU A 104 26.89 3.30 6.69
C GLU A 104 28.07 2.35 6.93
N ASP A 105 28.64 2.38 8.13
CA ASP A 105 29.81 1.58 8.52
C ASP A 105 31.02 1.69 7.56
N GLY A 106 31.23 2.89 7.00
CA GLY A 106 32.33 3.16 6.07
C GLY A 106 32.15 2.56 4.67
N LYS A 107 30.96 2.02 4.35
CA LYS A 107 30.61 1.51 3.02
C LYS A 107 29.52 2.37 2.39
N LEU A 108 29.66 2.64 1.09
CA LEU A 108 28.60 3.29 0.33
C LEU A 108 27.47 2.29 0.11
N GLN A 109 26.23 2.70 0.36
CA GLN A 109 25.02 1.94 0.08
C GLN A 109 24.08 2.75 -0.82
N LEU A 110 23.34 2.05 -1.67
CA LEU A 110 22.31 2.63 -2.52
C LEU A 110 20.99 2.77 -1.74
N LEU A 111 20.37 3.94 -1.78
CA LEU A 111 19.07 4.17 -1.17
C LEU A 111 17.99 3.42 -1.95
N LYS A 112 17.46 2.34 -1.37
CA LYS A 112 16.44 1.49 -2.01
C LYS A 112 15.07 2.16 -2.10
N THR A 113 14.69 2.96 -1.11
CA THR A 113 13.38 3.64 -1.07
C THR A 113 13.48 5.06 -0.51
N HIS A 114 12.68 5.98 -1.04
CA HIS A 114 12.64 7.37 -0.56
C HIS A 114 12.13 7.49 0.89
N THR A 115 11.34 6.53 1.36
CA THR A 115 10.84 6.48 2.74
C THR A 115 11.96 6.24 3.75
N MET A 116 13.07 5.58 3.35
CA MET A 116 14.23 5.38 4.20
C MET A 116 15.05 6.65 4.46
N LYS A 117 14.87 7.70 3.64
CA LYS A 117 15.64 8.94 3.78
C LYS A 117 15.43 9.60 5.15
N LYS A 118 14.19 9.60 5.64
CA LYS A 118 13.85 10.20 6.95
C LYS A 118 14.48 9.41 8.10
N SER A 119 14.33 8.09 8.08
CA SER A 119 14.89 7.21 9.12
C SER A 119 16.42 7.21 9.14
N LEU A 120 17.08 7.36 8.00
CA LEU A 120 18.55 7.44 7.93
C LEU A 120 19.05 8.78 8.47
N ASN A 121 18.39 9.88 8.10
CA ASN A 121 18.71 11.19 8.66
C ASN A 121 18.51 11.25 10.18
N GLU A 122 17.47 10.61 10.73
CA GLU A 122 17.24 10.48 12.17
C GLU A 122 18.35 9.68 12.89
N LYS A 123 18.97 8.71 12.20
CA LYS A 123 20.14 7.98 12.68
C LYS A 123 21.47 8.74 12.52
N GLY A 124 21.44 9.97 11.99
CA GLY A 124 22.64 10.77 11.72
C GLY A 124 23.41 10.35 10.46
N ILE A 125 22.82 9.52 9.61
CA ILE A 125 23.42 9.07 8.34
C ILE A 125 22.97 10.02 7.23
N GLU A 126 23.92 10.70 6.58
CA GLU A 126 23.61 11.65 5.50
C GLU A 126 23.33 10.92 4.18
N VAL A 127 22.18 11.24 3.58
CA VAL A 127 21.78 10.75 2.26
C VAL A 127 22.13 11.78 1.19
N VAL A 128 23.04 11.44 0.31
CA VAL A 128 23.58 12.32 -0.74
C VAL A 128 23.18 11.85 -2.15
N PRO A 129 22.88 12.77 -3.08
CA PRO A 129 22.64 12.43 -4.49
C PRO A 129 23.95 12.05 -5.20
N PHE A 130 23.86 11.34 -6.33
CA PHE A 130 25.01 10.92 -7.14
C PHE A 130 26.06 12.03 -7.37
N SER A 131 25.63 13.26 -7.69
CA SER A 131 26.52 14.41 -7.94
C SER A 131 27.39 14.82 -6.75
N LYS A 132 26.99 14.45 -5.52
CA LYS A 132 27.68 14.79 -4.27
C LYS A 132 28.43 13.61 -3.64
N VAL A 133 28.46 12.45 -4.29
CA VAL A 133 29.20 11.29 -3.78
C VAL A 133 30.70 11.52 -3.94
N GLU A 134 31.49 11.18 -2.92
CA GLU A 134 32.94 11.33 -2.98
C GLU A 134 33.55 10.47 -4.10
N LYS A 135 34.55 11.03 -4.80
CA LYS A 135 35.25 10.37 -5.92
C LYS A 135 35.88 9.02 -5.56
N LYS A 136 36.12 8.77 -4.26
CA LYS A 136 36.68 7.51 -3.74
C LYS A 136 35.73 6.32 -3.92
N TYR A 137 34.41 6.55 -3.97
CA TYR A 137 33.40 5.50 -4.04
C TYR A 137 32.87 5.25 -5.45
N VAL A 138 33.37 5.93 -6.48
CA VAL A 138 32.84 5.82 -7.86
C VAL A 138 32.82 4.37 -8.37
N LYS A 139 33.88 3.60 -8.08
CA LYS A 139 33.93 2.16 -8.44
C LYS A 139 32.90 1.31 -7.68
N GLN A 140 32.56 1.69 -6.43
CA GLN A 140 31.52 1.02 -5.65
C GLN A 140 30.14 1.38 -6.16
N ILE A 141 29.93 2.61 -6.67
CA ILE A 141 28.66 3.03 -7.25
C ILE A 141 28.29 2.15 -8.44
N ASP A 142 29.22 1.92 -9.37
CA ASP A 142 28.94 1.07 -10.54
C ASP A 142 28.60 -0.36 -10.11
N ALA A 143 29.35 -0.95 -9.17
CA ALA A 143 29.04 -2.28 -8.64
C ALA A 143 27.67 -2.35 -7.96
N LEU A 144 27.29 -1.33 -7.18
CA LEU A 144 25.99 -1.26 -6.51
C LEU A 144 24.83 -1.07 -7.50
N LEU A 145 25.06 -0.30 -8.57
CA LEU A 145 24.07 -0.11 -9.63
C LEU A 145 23.86 -1.40 -10.43
N ASP A 146 24.94 -2.12 -10.72
CA ASP A 146 24.88 -3.42 -11.40
C ASP A 146 24.14 -4.45 -10.53
N GLU A 147 24.45 -4.53 -9.24
CA GLU A 147 23.73 -5.39 -8.29
C GLU A 147 22.24 -5.02 -8.22
N ALA A 148 21.92 -3.72 -8.08
CA ALA A 148 20.53 -3.26 -8.06
C ALA A 148 19.80 -3.56 -9.37
N SER A 149 20.48 -3.49 -10.52
CA SER A 149 19.91 -3.81 -11.83
C SER A 149 19.60 -5.30 -11.96
N SER A 150 20.49 -6.16 -11.46
CA SER A 150 20.29 -7.61 -11.41
C SER A 150 19.10 -7.97 -10.51
N GLN A 151 18.99 -7.32 -9.35
CA GLN A 151 17.87 -7.51 -8.44
C GLN A 151 16.56 -6.99 -9.02
N ALA A 152 16.59 -5.89 -9.78
CA ALA A 152 15.42 -5.38 -10.49
C ALA A 152 14.93 -6.35 -11.59
N LEU A 153 15.85 -7.00 -12.31
CA LEU A 153 15.52 -8.05 -13.29
C LEU A 153 14.89 -9.28 -12.63
N VAL A 154 15.49 -9.77 -11.55
CA VAL A 154 14.94 -10.90 -10.78
C VAL A 154 13.54 -10.58 -10.26
N ASN A 155 13.35 -9.41 -9.66
CA ASN A 155 12.04 -8.96 -9.15
C ASN A 155 11.01 -8.76 -10.27
N TYR A 156 11.43 -8.30 -11.44
CA TYR A 156 10.55 -8.17 -12.60
C TYR A 156 10.11 -9.55 -13.11
N ASN A 157 11.05 -10.47 -13.28
CA ASN A 157 10.77 -11.84 -13.75
C ASN A 157 9.85 -12.58 -12.78
N ALA A 158 10.04 -12.42 -11.47
CA ALA A 158 9.13 -12.98 -10.47
C ALA A 158 7.70 -12.41 -10.59
N LYS A 159 7.54 -11.12 -10.89
CA LYS A 159 6.20 -10.53 -11.14
C LYS A 159 5.61 -10.98 -12.46
N VAL A 160 6.44 -11.21 -13.48
CA VAL A 160 6.02 -11.79 -14.75
C VAL A 160 5.51 -13.22 -14.55
N ASP A 161 6.14 -14.01 -13.68
CA ASP A 161 5.66 -15.35 -13.33
C ASP A 161 4.25 -15.29 -12.71
N VAL A 162 4.07 -14.47 -11.68
CA VAL A 162 2.75 -14.28 -11.04
C VAL A 162 1.69 -13.77 -12.03
N TRP A 163 2.07 -12.85 -12.93
CA TRP A 163 1.17 -12.37 -13.99
C TRP A 163 0.83 -13.47 -14.99
N ASN A 164 1.80 -14.27 -15.42
CA ASN A 164 1.61 -15.31 -16.43
C ASN A 164 0.77 -16.47 -15.89
N GLU A 165 0.97 -16.85 -14.63
CA GLU A 165 0.13 -17.84 -13.95
C GLU A 165 -1.33 -17.39 -13.91
N TRP A 166 -1.57 -16.13 -13.56
CA TRP A 166 -2.93 -15.57 -13.58
C TRP A 166 -3.47 -15.41 -15.00
N ALA A 167 -2.67 -14.92 -15.95
CA ALA A 167 -3.06 -14.69 -17.33
C ALA A 167 -3.39 -15.99 -18.07
N ALA A 168 -2.67 -17.09 -17.79
CA ALA A 168 -2.97 -18.41 -18.34
C ALA A 168 -4.37 -18.91 -17.91
N ALA A 169 -4.74 -18.69 -16.64
CA ALA A 169 -6.05 -19.05 -16.12
C ALA A 169 -7.20 -18.16 -16.65
N HIS A 170 -6.90 -16.91 -17.03
CA HIS A 170 -7.91 -15.90 -17.42
C HIS A 170 -7.88 -15.53 -18.92
N HIS A 171 -7.08 -16.22 -19.72
CA HIS A 171 -6.90 -16.00 -21.17
C HIS A 171 -6.41 -14.57 -21.51
N GLU A 172 -5.57 -13.98 -20.65
CA GLU A 172 -4.88 -12.71 -20.91
C GLU A 172 -3.49 -12.91 -21.54
N GLU A 173 -2.87 -11.81 -21.98
CA GLU A 173 -1.55 -11.81 -22.65
C GLU A 173 -0.43 -12.28 -21.72
N ILE A 174 0.28 -13.33 -22.14
CA ILE A 174 1.48 -13.85 -21.46
C ILE A 174 2.67 -12.96 -21.79
N LEU A 175 3.38 -12.51 -20.75
CA LEU A 175 4.57 -11.67 -20.86
C LEU A 175 5.84 -12.53 -20.93
N THR A 176 6.79 -12.10 -21.75
CA THR A 176 8.13 -12.71 -21.81
C THR A 176 9.04 -12.12 -20.72
N LYS A 177 9.80 -13.00 -20.05
CA LYS A 177 10.86 -12.61 -19.12
C LYS A 177 11.98 -11.83 -19.83
N ARG A 178 12.75 -11.07 -19.05
CA ARG A 178 13.94 -10.35 -19.51
C ARG A 178 15.21 -10.95 -18.92
#